data_AF-A0A3D3YY01-F1
#
_entry.id   AF-A0A3D3YY01-F1
#
_cell.length_a   1.000
_cell.length_b   1.000
_cell.length_c   1.000
_cell.angle_alpha   90.00
_cell.angle_beta   90.00
_cell.angle_gamma   90.00
#
_symmetry.space_group_name_H-M   'P 1'
#
loop_
_entity.id
_entity.type
_entity.pdbx_description
1 polymer ?
#
loop_
_entity_poly.entity_id
_entity_poly.type
_entity_poly.pdbx_seq_one_letter_code
_entity_poly.pdbx_strand_id
1 'polypeptide(L)'
;MRRLFEVAIVAQGLHCLEHVAQVYQHLVFHQSDPQGFLGRWFNREWIHFGFNVLLGVALLVLFVGCRMDEPAWRRYSPLGWGAFVGALLIEDGLHVPEHVVRLSQYLRYGWNPAPGILGHTAFHGTGPFNLFVLHTVYNFVVTGLIVAAYLAFRPRAAAAS
;
A
#
# COMPACT_ATOMS: atom_id res chain seq x y z
N MET A 1 9.75 -9.23 14.87
CA MET A 1 8.91 -9.50 13.69
C MET A 1 7.42 -9.30 13.93
N ARG A 2 6.79 -9.94 14.94
CA ARG A 2 5.34 -9.75 15.22
C ARG A 2 4.94 -8.28 15.43
N ARG A 3 5.67 -7.53 16.26
CA ARG A 3 5.41 -6.09 16.47
C ARG A 3 5.52 -5.24 15.20
N LEU A 4 6.45 -5.59 14.30
CA LEU A 4 6.61 -4.88 13.03
C LEU A 4 5.39 -5.11 12.12
N PHE A 5 4.86 -6.33 12.10
CA PHE A 5 3.59 -6.65 11.45
C PHE A 5 2.42 -5.84 12.02
N GLU A 6 2.29 -5.81 13.35
CA GLU A 6 1.21 -5.07 14.03
C GLU A 6 1.28 -3.58 13.70
N VAL A 7 2.48 -2.98 13.76
CA VAL A 7 2.71 -1.58 13.38
C VAL A 7 2.36 -1.33 11.92
N ALA A 8 2.80 -2.20 11.01
CA ALA A 8 2.48 -2.08 9.58
C ALA A 8 0.96 -2.15 9.34
N ILE A 9 0.25 -3.08 9.99
CA ILE A 9 -1.21 -3.20 9.88
C ILE A 9 -1.92 -1.95 10.39
N VAL A 10 -1.52 -1.42 11.55
CA VAL A 10 -2.13 -0.21 12.11
C VAL A 10 -1.87 1.00 11.21
N ALA A 11 -0.63 1.18 10.76
CA ALA A 11 -0.25 2.25 9.85
C ALA A 11 -1.04 2.15 8.54
N GLN A 12 -1.16 0.95 7.97
CA GLN A 12 -1.92 0.69 6.76
C GLN A 12 -3.41 0.94 6.93
N GLY A 13 -3.99 0.54 8.07
CA GLY A 13 -5.38 0.80 8.40
C GLY A 13 -5.68 2.30 8.42
N LEU A 14 -4.83 3.10 9.06
CA LEU A 14 -4.96 4.56 9.08
C LEU A 14 -4.81 5.15 7.67
N HIS A 15 -3.89 4.64 6.87
CA HIS A 15 -3.71 5.07 5.48
C HIS A 15 -4.92 4.72 4.60
N CYS A 16 -5.52 3.54 4.79
CA CYS A 16 -6.77 3.17 4.13
C CYS A 16 -7.93 4.11 4.51
N LEU A 17 -8.03 4.55 5.76
CA LEU A 17 -9.06 5.51 6.18
C LEU A 17 -8.90 6.87 5.46
N GLU A 18 -7.67 7.33 5.24
CA GLU A 18 -7.39 8.52 4.43
C GLU A 18 -7.91 8.35 2.99
N HIS A 19 -7.67 7.20 2.36
CA HIS A 19 -8.17 6.90 1.01
C HIS A 19 -9.69 6.79 0.94
N VAL A 20 -10.34 6.18 1.95
CA VAL A 20 -11.80 6.14 2.05
C VAL A 20 -12.36 7.56 2.11
N ALA A 21 -11.75 8.45 2.89
CA ALA A 21 -12.17 9.84 2.96
C ALA A 21 -12.00 10.56 1.61
N GLN A 22 -10.91 10.32 0.88
CA GLN A 22 -10.71 10.87 -0.46
C GLN A 22 -11.77 10.38 -1.46
N VAL A 23 -12.06 9.07 -1.48
CA VAL A 23 -13.10 8.50 -2.35
C VAL A 23 -14.47 9.03 -1.97
N TYR A 24 -14.78 9.17 -0.68
CA TYR A 24 -16.05 9.75 -0.22
C TYR A 24 -16.18 11.21 -0.66
N GLN A 25 -15.15 12.03 -0.47
CA GLN A 25 -15.09 13.41 -0.95
C GLN A 25 -15.26 13.51 -2.47
N HIS A 26 -14.67 12.57 -3.21
CA HIS A 26 -14.78 12.52 -4.67
C HIS A 26 -16.19 12.13 -5.14
N LEU A 27 -16.74 11.04 -4.62
CA LEU A 27 -17.99 10.46 -5.10
C LEU A 27 -19.23 11.14 -4.55
N VAL A 28 -19.18 11.62 -3.29
CA VAL A 28 -20.34 12.20 -2.59
C VAL A 28 -20.33 13.72 -2.63
N PHE A 29 -19.17 14.34 -2.44
CA PHE A 29 -19.04 15.81 -2.47
C PHE A 29 -18.59 16.36 -3.82
N HIS A 30 -18.35 15.49 -4.81
CA HIS A 30 -17.92 15.87 -6.16
C HIS A 30 -16.69 16.78 -6.16
N GLN A 31 -15.81 16.62 -5.17
CA GLN A 31 -14.57 17.38 -5.10
C GLN A 31 -13.65 16.94 -6.25
N SER A 32 -13.20 17.91 -7.04
CA SER A 32 -12.21 17.70 -8.11
C SER A 32 -10.83 17.36 -7.56
N ASP A 33 -10.54 17.78 -6.33
CA ASP A 33 -9.31 17.50 -5.60
C ASP A 33 -9.61 17.07 -4.15
N PRO A 34 -10.00 15.80 -3.93
CA PRO A 34 -10.34 15.27 -2.62
C PRO A 34 -9.08 15.10 -1.76
N GLN A 35 -8.92 15.93 -0.73
CA GLN A 35 -7.71 16.00 0.11
C GLN A 35 -7.62 14.97 1.24
N GLY A 36 -8.67 14.18 1.48
CA GLY A 36 -8.74 13.29 2.64
C GLY A 36 -8.81 14.07 3.95
N PHE A 37 -8.31 13.49 5.04
CA PHE A 37 -8.17 14.20 6.31
C PHE A 37 -6.89 15.03 6.31
N LEU A 38 -5.76 14.42 5.94
CA LEU A 38 -4.43 15.00 6.16
C LEU A 38 -3.88 15.80 4.97
N GLY A 39 -4.36 15.55 3.75
CA GLY A 39 -3.84 16.20 2.54
C GLY A 39 -3.99 17.72 2.51
N ARG A 40 -4.83 18.30 3.37
CA ARG A 40 -4.92 19.77 3.52
C ARG A 40 -3.67 20.39 4.16
N TRP A 41 -2.98 19.67 5.04
CA TRP A 41 -1.86 20.19 5.82
C TRP A 41 -0.49 19.78 5.28
N PHE A 42 -0.46 18.76 4.42
CA PHE A 42 0.77 18.17 3.94
C PHE A 42 0.72 17.91 2.45
N ASN A 43 1.88 17.95 1.80
CA ASN A 43 1.97 17.56 0.40
C ASN A 43 1.61 16.07 0.25
N ARG A 44 0.50 15.82 -0.43
CA ARG A 44 -0.06 14.49 -0.60
C ARG A 44 0.93 13.53 -1.24
N GLU A 45 1.62 13.95 -2.30
CA GLU A 45 2.54 13.09 -3.04
C GLU A 45 3.70 12.63 -2.16
N TRP A 46 4.31 13.53 -1.38
CA TRP A 46 5.41 13.18 -0.48
C TRP A 46 4.97 12.26 0.67
N ILE A 47 3.80 12.52 1.28
CA ILE A 47 3.29 11.64 2.33
C ILE A 47 3.02 10.24 1.79
N HIS A 48 2.33 10.14 0.66
CA HIS A 48 1.98 8.83 0.11
C HIS A 48 3.24 8.09 -0.35
N PHE A 49 4.18 8.77 -1.02
CA PHE A 49 5.44 8.15 -1.41
C PHE A 49 6.23 7.66 -0.18
N GLY A 50 6.43 8.51 0.83
CA GLY A 50 7.16 8.14 2.04
C GLY A 50 6.50 6.98 2.77
N PHE A 51 5.17 6.98 2.88
CA PHE A 51 4.41 5.92 3.52
C PHE A 51 4.57 4.57 2.80
N ASN A 52 4.35 4.53 1.48
CA ASN A 52 4.44 3.29 0.68
C ASN A 52 5.89 2.76 0.65
N VAL A 53 6.89 3.64 0.52
CA VAL A 53 8.31 3.20 0.63
C VAL A 53 8.62 2.59 1.99
N LEU A 54 8.16 3.21 3.08
CA LEU A 54 8.36 2.66 4.43
C LEU A 54 7.63 1.34 4.63
N LEU A 55 6.42 1.19 4.08
CA LEU A 55 5.70 -0.07 4.08
C LEU A 55 6.46 -1.15 3.31
N GLY A 56 6.90 -0.85 2.09
CA GLY A 56 7.69 -1.75 1.26
C GLY A 56 8.96 -2.25 1.96
N VAL A 57 9.73 -1.32 2.54
CA VAL A 57 10.89 -1.64 3.37
C VAL A 57 10.51 -2.54 4.55
N ALA A 58 9.41 -2.25 5.25
CA ALA A 58 8.94 -3.10 6.35
C ALA A 58 8.58 -4.52 5.87
N LEU A 59 7.95 -4.68 4.72
CA LEU A 59 7.65 -5.98 4.12
C LEU A 59 8.93 -6.73 3.73
N LEU A 60 9.92 -6.07 3.13
CA LEU A 60 11.22 -6.69 2.84
C LEU A 60 11.93 -7.16 4.12
N VAL A 61 11.95 -6.32 5.16
CA VAL A 61 12.52 -6.66 6.47
C VAL A 61 11.80 -7.86 7.10
N LEU A 62 10.47 -7.92 6.97
CA LEU A 62 9.68 -9.06 7.44
C LEU A 62 9.97 -10.33 6.63
N PHE A 63 10.10 -10.23 5.30
CA PHE A 63 10.41 -11.36 4.42
C PHE A 63 11.74 -12.01 4.82
N VAL A 64 12.80 -11.19 4.89
CA VAL A 64 14.15 -11.63 5.25
C VAL A 64 14.22 -12.06 6.71
N GLY A 65 13.66 -11.25 7.62
CA GLY A 65 13.72 -11.47 9.06
C GLY A 65 12.92 -12.68 9.55
N CYS A 66 11.83 -13.04 8.86
CA CYS A 66 11.08 -14.27 9.12
C CYS A 66 11.57 -15.46 8.28
N ARG A 67 12.61 -15.27 7.45
CA ARG A 67 13.17 -16.28 6.54
C ARG A 67 12.09 -16.92 5.67
N MET A 68 11.26 -16.08 5.06
CA MET A 68 10.13 -16.52 4.23
C MET A 68 10.56 -17.15 2.89
N ASP A 69 11.85 -17.12 2.57
CA ASP A 69 12.48 -17.87 1.49
C ASP A 69 12.52 -19.40 1.77
N GLU A 70 12.49 -19.80 3.04
CA GLU A 70 12.59 -21.20 3.43
C GLU A 70 11.38 -22.04 2.98
N PRO A 71 11.59 -23.29 2.49
CA PRO A 71 10.50 -24.17 2.06
C PRO A 71 9.42 -24.45 3.14
N ALA A 72 9.78 -24.35 4.41
CA ALA A 72 8.86 -24.56 5.54
C ALA A 72 7.63 -23.63 5.48
N TRP A 73 7.80 -22.38 5.06
CA TRP A 73 6.68 -21.44 4.92
C TRP A 73 5.64 -21.92 3.91
N ARG A 74 6.10 -22.35 2.73
CA ARG A 74 5.25 -22.90 1.67
C ARG A 74 4.58 -24.21 2.09
N ARG A 75 5.23 -25.01 2.95
CA ARG A 75 4.70 -26.30 3.41
C ARG A 75 3.66 -26.16 4.53
N TYR A 76 3.94 -25.34 5.53
CA TYR A 76 3.12 -25.26 6.76
C TYR A 76 2.12 -24.11 6.76
N SER A 77 2.34 -23.07 5.94
CA SER A 77 1.43 -21.94 5.81
C SER A 77 1.40 -21.42 4.35
N PRO A 78 0.98 -22.26 3.37
CA PRO A 78 0.98 -21.86 1.96
C PRO A 78 0.13 -20.62 1.70
N LEU A 79 -1.02 -20.51 2.35
CA LEU A 79 -1.90 -19.33 2.24
C LEU A 79 -1.26 -18.09 2.86
N GLY A 80 -0.64 -18.21 4.04
CA GLY A 80 0.02 -17.08 4.69
C GLY A 80 1.23 -16.59 3.92
N TRP A 81 2.03 -17.52 3.40
CA TRP A 81 3.17 -17.22 2.53
C TRP A 81 2.71 -16.57 1.22
N GLY A 82 1.70 -17.14 0.55
CA GLY A 82 1.15 -16.60 -0.69
C GLY A 82 0.56 -15.20 -0.50
N ALA A 83 -0.17 -14.98 0.61
CA ALA A 83 -0.68 -13.66 0.95
C ALA A 83 0.44 -12.64 1.16
N PHE A 84 1.49 -13.02 1.90
CA PHE A 84 2.62 -12.12 2.15
C PHE A 84 3.37 -11.77 0.86
N VAL A 85 3.71 -12.77 0.04
CA VAL A 85 4.39 -12.56 -1.24
C VAL A 85 3.51 -11.73 -2.18
N GLY A 86 2.19 -11.97 -2.19
CA GLY A 86 1.25 -11.14 -2.93
C GLY A 86 1.28 -9.68 -2.48
N ALA A 87 1.26 -9.42 -1.17
CA ALA A 87 1.37 -8.06 -0.64
C ALA A 87 2.68 -7.40 -1.07
N LEU A 88 3.81 -8.11 -0.94
CA LEU A 88 5.13 -7.61 -1.33
C LEU A 88 5.20 -7.30 -2.84
N LEU A 89 4.70 -8.19 -3.69
CA LEU A 89 4.72 -8.00 -5.14
C LEU A 89 3.84 -6.82 -5.58
N ILE A 90 2.68 -6.63 -4.96
CA ILE A 90 1.80 -5.50 -5.29
C ILE A 90 2.41 -4.21 -4.76
N GLU A 91 2.89 -4.19 -3.52
CA GLU A 91 3.45 -2.98 -2.92
C GLU A 91 4.75 -2.56 -3.60
N ASP A 92 5.79 -3.41 -3.58
CA ASP A 92 7.11 -3.06 -4.11
C ASP A 92 7.20 -3.19 -5.64
N GLY A 93 6.43 -4.11 -6.23
CA GLY A 93 6.48 -4.39 -7.66
C GLY A 93 5.56 -3.52 -8.51
N LEU A 94 4.54 -2.89 -7.92
CA LEU A 94 3.57 -2.08 -8.65
C LEU A 94 3.30 -0.71 -7.99
N HIS A 95 2.92 -0.69 -6.72
CA HIS A 95 2.38 0.50 -6.06
C HIS A 95 3.47 1.54 -5.73
N VAL A 96 4.63 1.11 -5.23
CA VAL A 96 5.80 1.99 -5.04
C VAL A 96 6.31 2.53 -6.39
N PRO A 97 6.49 1.71 -7.45
CA PRO A 97 6.80 2.22 -8.79
C PRO A 97 5.79 3.25 -9.33
N GLU A 98 4.49 3.02 -9.14
CA GLU A 98 3.43 3.98 -9.46
C GLU A 98 3.70 5.33 -8.76
N HIS A 99 4.01 5.30 -7.46
CA HIS A 99 4.35 6.49 -6.69
C HIS A 99 5.67 7.16 -7.10
N VAL A 100 6.67 6.41 -7.56
CA VAL A 100 7.90 6.99 -8.14
C VAL A 100 7.56 7.80 -9.39
N VAL A 101 6.69 7.27 -10.26
CA VAL A 101 6.25 7.99 -11.47
C VAL A 101 5.42 9.22 -11.11
N ARG A 102 4.51 9.11 -10.12
CA ARG A 102 3.75 10.25 -9.61
C ARG A 102 4.66 11.35 -9.06
N LEU A 103 5.65 10.99 -8.25
CA LEU A 103 6.60 11.94 -7.70
C LEU A 103 7.42 12.60 -8.81
N SER A 104 7.86 11.85 -9.81
CA SER A 104 8.55 12.38 -11.00
C SER A 104 7.67 13.38 -11.76
N GLN A 105 6.39 13.05 -11.98
CA GLN A 105 5.42 13.95 -12.62
C GLN A 105 5.17 15.21 -11.78
N TYR A 106 5.04 15.08 -10.46
CA TYR A 106 4.89 16.21 -9.54
C TYR A 106 6.12 17.13 -9.60
N LEU A 107 7.33 16.58 -9.51
CA LEU A 107 8.56 17.37 -9.56
C LEU A 107 8.78 18.04 -10.91
N ARG A 108 8.36 17.40 -12.01
CA ARG A 108 8.56 17.92 -13.36
C ARG A 108 7.48 18.92 -13.80
N TYR A 109 6.22 18.66 -13.46
CA TYR A 109 5.07 19.39 -14.00
C TYR A 109 4.24 20.11 -12.93
N GLY A 110 4.52 19.89 -11.64
CA GLY A 110 3.74 20.44 -10.53
C GLY A 110 2.35 19.81 -10.37
N TRP A 111 2.07 18.67 -11.03
CA TRP A 111 0.78 18.01 -10.98
C TRP A 111 0.50 17.46 -9.57
N ASN A 112 -0.57 17.94 -8.93
CA ASN A 112 -1.01 17.48 -7.63
C ASN A 112 -2.55 17.40 -7.60
N PRO A 113 -3.14 16.21 -7.59
CA PRO A 113 -2.46 14.92 -7.58
C PRO A 113 -1.87 14.56 -8.95
N ALA A 114 -0.70 13.92 -8.95
CA ALA A 114 -0.10 13.36 -10.16
C ALA A 114 -0.77 12.01 -10.52
N PRO A 115 -1.06 11.75 -11.81
CA PRO A 115 -1.82 10.58 -12.24
C PRO A 115 -1.08 9.24 -12.19
N GLY A 116 0.26 9.24 -12.22
CA GLY A 116 1.06 8.02 -12.22
C GLY A 116 1.10 7.32 -13.57
N ILE A 117 1.23 5.99 -13.57
CA ILE A 117 1.26 5.13 -14.76
C ILE A 117 -0.17 4.72 -15.12
N LEU A 118 -0.94 4.26 -14.14
CA LEU A 118 -2.23 3.61 -14.37
C LEU A 118 -3.44 4.50 -14.04
N GLY A 119 -3.21 5.60 -13.33
CA GLY A 119 -4.24 6.56 -12.97
C GLY A 119 -4.57 7.61 -14.03
N HIS A 120 -5.75 8.21 -13.89
CA HIS A 120 -6.11 9.52 -14.42
C HIS A 120 -6.80 10.34 -13.33
N THR A 121 -6.72 11.65 -13.47
CA THR A 121 -7.40 12.67 -12.66
C THR A 121 -8.35 13.46 -13.55
N ALA A 122 -9.04 14.46 -13.00
CA ALA A 122 -9.87 15.36 -13.81
C ALA A 122 -9.05 16.21 -14.81
N PHE A 123 -7.74 16.39 -14.56
CA PHE A 123 -6.91 17.34 -15.31
C PHE A 123 -5.76 16.68 -16.07
N HIS A 124 -5.26 15.53 -15.60
CA HIS A 124 -4.06 14.88 -16.09
C HIS A 124 -4.17 13.35 -16.08
N GLY A 125 -3.38 12.70 -16.93
CA GLY A 125 -3.24 11.24 -16.99
C GLY A 125 -4.02 10.61 -18.15
N THR A 126 -3.53 9.48 -18.64
CA THR A 126 -4.14 8.69 -19.72
C THR A 126 -4.41 7.25 -19.28
N GLY A 127 -4.15 6.93 -18.01
CA GLY A 127 -4.39 5.61 -17.46
C GLY A 127 -5.89 5.29 -17.38
N PRO A 128 -6.28 4.01 -17.44
CA PRO A 128 -7.70 3.64 -17.54
C PRO A 128 -8.45 3.80 -16.21
N PHE A 129 -7.76 4.02 -15.08
CA PHE A 129 -8.39 4.01 -13.76
C PHE A 129 -8.41 5.39 -13.11
N ASN A 130 -9.52 5.74 -12.45
CA ASN A 130 -9.57 6.94 -11.62
C ASN A 130 -8.53 6.82 -10.48
N LEU A 131 -7.70 7.85 -10.31
CA LEU A 131 -6.55 7.82 -9.40
C LEU A 131 -6.94 7.45 -7.95
N PHE A 132 -8.00 8.07 -7.42
CA PHE A 132 -8.41 7.91 -6.02
C PHE A 132 -8.96 6.50 -5.77
N VAL A 133 -9.77 6.00 -6.71
CA VAL A 133 -10.29 4.63 -6.65
C VAL A 133 -9.16 3.62 -6.79
N LEU A 134 -8.25 3.83 -7.73
CA LEU A 134 -7.10 2.95 -7.97
C LEU A 134 -6.24 2.77 -6.72
N HIS A 135 -5.84 3.87 -6.10
CA HIS A 135 -4.99 3.82 -4.90
C HIS A 135 -5.75 3.27 -3.70
N THR A 136 -7.05 3.53 -3.59
CA THR A 136 -7.88 2.88 -2.57
C THR A 136 -7.85 1.36 -2.76
N VAL A 137 -8.05 0.86 -3.98
CA VAL A 137 -8.02 -0.59 -4.27
C VAL A 137 -6.66 -1.19 -3.92
N TYR A 138 -5.55 -0.58 -4.34
CA TYR A 138 -4.21 -1.06 -3.97
C TYR A 138 -4.04 -1.18 -2.46
N ASN A 139 -4.38 -0.12 -1.74
CA ASN A 139 -4.21 -0.10 -0.30
C ASN A 139 -5.08 -1.13 0.42
N PHE A 140 -6.34 -1.30 0.02
CA PHE A 140 -7.21 -2.34 0.60
C PHE A 140 -6.72 -3.75 0.29
N VAL A 141 -6.29 -4.01 -0.94
CA VAL A 141 -5.76 -5.33 -1.33
C VAL A 141 -4.49 -5.65 -0.55
N VAL A 142 -3.51 -4.73 -0.52
CA VAL A 142 -2.27 -4.89 0.24
C VAL A 142 -2.57 -5.07 1.73
N THR A 143 -3.46 -4.27 2.31
CA THR A 143 -3.89 -4.42 3.72
C THR A 143 -4.46 -5.79 4.00
N GLY A 144 -5.41 -6.24 3.18
CA GLY A 144 -6.06 -7.54 3.35
C GLY A 144 -5.06 -8.69 3.29
N LEU A 145 -4.10 -8.61 2.37
CA LEU A 145 -3.03 -9.60 2.23
C LEU A 145 -2.07 -9.60 3.43
N ILE A 146 -1.67 -8.43 3.94
CA ILE A 146 -0.83 -8.31 5.14
C ILE A 146 -1.57 -8.88 6.36
N VAL A 147 -2.86 -8.56 6.54
CA VAL A 147 -3.67 -9.10 7.63
C VAL A 147 -3.81 -10.61 7.52
N ALA A 148 -4.08 -11.15 6.33
CA ALA A 148 -4.15 -12.59 6.10
C ALA A 148 -2.81 -13.28 6.43
N ALA A 149 -1.68 -12.70 6.00
CA ALA A 149 -0.34 -13.19 6.32
C ALA A 149 -0.06 -13.16 7.82
N TYR A 150 -0.47 -12.09 8.52
CA TYR A 150 -0.33 -11.94 9.96
C TYR A 150 -1.13 -12.99 10.74
N LEU A 151 -2.39 -13.22 10.37
CA LEU A 151 -3.24 -14.22 11.02
C LEU A 151 -2.73 -15.65 10.79
N ALA A 152 -2.12 -15.89 9.63
CA ALA A 152 -1.49 -17.16 9.29
C ALA A 152 -0.05 -17.32 9.85
N PHE A 153 0.52 -16.26 10.45
CA PHE A 153 1.85 -16.28 11.04
C PHE A 153 1.88 -17.16 12.29
N ARG A 154 2.60 -18.28 12.22
CA ARG A 154 2.90 -19.13 13.38
C ARG A 154 4.37 -18.97 13.76
N PRO A 155 4.69 -18.45 14.96
CA PRO A 155 6.07 -18.41 15.44
C PRO A 155 6.65 -19.84 15.47
N ARG A 156 7.89 -20.01 15.00
CA ARG A 156 8.60 -21.29 14.90
C ARG A 156 8.52 -22.20 16.15
N ALA A 157 8.36 -21.63 17.34
CA ALA A 157 8.23 -22.37 18.59
C ALA A 157 6.98 -23.27 18.67
N ALA A 158 5.90 -22.93 17.95
CA ALA A 158 4.64 -23.69 17.99
C ALA A 158 4.51 -24.73 16.85
N ALA A 159 5.45 -24.79 15.92
CA ALA A 159 5.44 -25.72 14.79
C ALA A 159 6.34 -26.95 15.00
N ALA A 160 7.07 -26.99 16.12
CA ALA A 160 7.96 -28.09 16.52
C ALA A 160 7.39 -28.96 17.66
N SER A 161 6.13 -28.72 18.04
CA SER A 161 5.33 -29.50 19.01
C SER A 161 4.18 -30.18 18.29
#